data_AF-A0A7Y2ZJJ8-F1
#
_entry.id   AF-A0A7Y2ZJJ8-F1
#
_cell.length_a   1.000
_cell.length_b   1.000
_cell.length_c   1.000
_cell.angle_alpha   90.00
_cell.angle_beta   90.00
_cell.angle_gamma   90.00
#
_symmetry.space_group_name_H-M   'P 1'
#
loop_
_entity.id
_entity.type
_entity.pdbx_description
1 polymer ?
#
loop_
_entity_poly.entity_id
_entity_poly.type
_entity_poly.pdbx_seq_one_letter_code
_entity_poly.pdbx_strand_id
1 'polypeptide(L)'
;MDETNGSFAAEIEGALLRHTVEPWFPRVVDAERGGFLQDFGPDWSPAPARPRSVVYQARMVWVTATLARCRPDLPLPFAEWAERGLEALKRDFVIDDGVVCFWEGRTDETHLYATAFAL
;
A
#
# COMPACT_ATOMS: atom_id res chain seq x y z
N MET A 1 -14.24 1.94 -33.05
CA MET A 1 -14.45 2.03 -31.59
C MET A 1 -13.30 1.43 -30.78
N ASP A 2 -12.44 0.58 -31.36
CA ASP A 2 -11.34 -0.08 -30.62
C ASP A 2 -10.08 0.79 -30.43
N GLU A 3 -9.65 1.52 -31.48
CA GLU A 3 -8.40 2.30 -31.43
C GLU A 3 -8.44 3.47 -30.42
N THR A 4 -9.60 4.13 -30.27
CA THR A 4 -9.78 5.24 -29.31
C THR A 4 -9.70 4.76 -27.86
N ASN A 5 -10.23 3.57 -27.55
CA ASN A 5 -10.17 2.99 -26.22
C ASN A 5 -8.74 2.56 -25.86
N GLY A 6 -8.01 1.99 -26.82
CA GLY A 6 -6.60 1.63 -26.64
C GLY A 6 -5.70 2.84 -26.37
N SER A 7 -5.89 3.93 -27.13
CA SER A 7 -5.14 5.17 -26.93
C SER A 7 -5.38 5.79 -25.56
N PHE A 8 -6.63 5.81 -25.09
CA PHE A 8 -6.97 6.38 -23.79
C PHE A 8 -6.47 5.53 -22.62
N ALA A 9 -6.54 4.20 -22.74
CA ALA A 9 -5.98 3.29 -21.74
C ALA A 9 -4.47 3.51 -21.56
N ALA A 10 -3.73 3.65 -22.66
CA ALA A 10 -2.29 3.93 -22.62
C ALA A 10 -1.97 5.29 -21.97
N GLU A 11 -2.81 6.31 -22.21
CA GLU A 11 -2.67 7.62 -21.57
C GLU A 11 -2.88 7.53 -20.04
N ILE A 12 -3.94 6.85 -19.60
CA ILE A 12 -4.22 6.63 -18.17
C ILE A 12 -3.08 5.83 -17.52
N GLU A 13 -2.61 4.77 -18.17
CA GLU A 13 -1.51 3.96 -17.63
C GLU A 13 -0.22 4.79 -17.54
N GLY A 14 0.11 5.57 -18.57
CA GLY A 14 1.24 6.48 -18.54
C GLY A 14 1.14 7.50 -17.40
N ALA A 15 -0.05 8.04 -17.16
CA ALA A 15 -0.30 8.96 -16.06
C ALA A 15 -0.18 8.29 -14.69
N LEU A 16 -0.72 7.08 -14.52
CA LEU A 16 -0.61 6.28 -13.29
C LEU A 16 0.86 6.05 -12.92
N LEU A 17 1.68 5.62 -13.90
CA LEU A 17 3.09 5.34 -13.65
C LEU A 17 3.87 6.60 -13.29
N ARG A 18 3.73 7.65 -14.11
CA ARG A 18 4.54 8.87 -14.00
C ARG A 18 4.13 9.74 -12.82
N HIS A 19 2.84 9.86 -12.54
CA HIS A 19 2.32 10.83 -11.58
C HIS A 19 1.90 10.21 -10.24
N THR A 20 1.85 8.88 -10.15
CA THR A 20 1.49 8.19 -8.91
C THR A 20 2.56 7.18 -8.49
N VAL A 21 2.92 6.21 -9.34
CA VAL A 21 3.85 5.13 -8.93
C VAL A 21 5.27 5.67 -8.69
N GLU A 22 5.82 6.46 -9.62
CA GLU A 22 7.17 7.04 -9.51
C GLU A 22 7.33 8.00 -8.30
N PRO A 23 6.37 8.88 -7.97
CA PRO A 23 6.47 9.68 -6.76
C PRO A 23 6.34 8.87 -5.47
N TRP A 24 5.51 7.83 -5.45
CA TRP A 24 5.27 7.05 -4.22
C TRP A 24 6.41 6.09 -3.91
N PHE A 25 6.91 5.34 -4.90
CA PHE A 25 7.90 4.29 -4.67
C PHE A 25 9.32 4.73 -5.03
N PRO A 26 10.33 4.48 -4.18
CA PRO A 26 10.28 3.72 -2.92
C PRO A 26 9.90 4.53 -1.67
N ARG A 27 9.57 5.83 -1.78
CA ARG A 27 9.40 6.75 -0.63
C ARG A 27 8.42 6.27 0.44
N VAL A 28 7.32 5.65 0.03
CA VAL A 28 6.28 5.16 0.95
C VAL A 28 6.62 3.83 1.62
N VAL A 29 7.74 3.18 1.27
CA VAL A 29 8.14 1.91 1.84
C VAL A 29 8.89 2.14 3.15
N ASP A 30 8.40 1.54 4.23
CA ASP A 30 9.11 1.53 5.51
C ASP A 30 10.12 0.38 5.52
N ALA A 31 11.36 0.68 5.13
CA ALA A 31 12.43 -0.31 5.07
C ALA A 31 12.83 -0.86 6.45
N GLU A 32 12.63 -0.07 7.52
CA GLU A 32 13.07 -0.41 8.87
C GLU A 32 12.08 -1.34 9.58
N ARG A 33 10.79 -0.99 9.58
CA ARG A 33 9.74 -1.74 10.30
C ARG A 33 8.94 -2.68 9.38
N GLY A 34 9.08 -2.53 8.06
CA GLY A 34 8.18 -3.13 7.09
C GLY A 34 6.83 -2.40 7.01
N GLY A 35 6.06 -2.67 5.98
CA GLY A 35 4.84 -1.91 5.68
C GLY A 35 5.16 -0.56 5.02
N PHE A 36 4.27 0.41 5.25
CA PHE A 36 4.25 1.65 4.47
C PHE A 36 4.07 2.90 5.33
N LEU A 37 4.81 3.95 5.00
CA LEU A 37 4.65 5.29 5.54
C LEU A 37 3.38 5.91 4.96
N GLN A 38 2.56 6.54 5.80
CA GLN A 38 1.26 7.09 5.41
C GLN A 38 1.17 8.62 5.53
N ASP A 39 2.11 9.24 6.25
CA ASP A 39 2.09 10.66 6.58
C ASP A 39 3.30 11.36 5.92
N PHE A 40 3.02 12.27 4.99
CA PHE A 40 4.02 13.06 4.27
C PHE A 40 3.65 14.54 4.27
N GLY A 41 4.67 15.40 4.31
CA GLY A 41 4.51 16.83 4.06
C GLY A 41 4.22 17.13 2.57
N PRO A 42 3.81 18.36 2.22
CA PRO A 42 3.58 18.76 0.82
C PRO A 42 4.80 18.59 -0.09
N ASP A 43 5.99 18.55 0.49
CA ASP A 43 7.29 18.37 -0.17
C ASP A 43 7.79 16.91 -0.18
N TRP A 44 6.94 15.96 0.21
CA TRP A 44 7.28 14.54 0.38
C TRP A 44 8.28 14.22 1.49
N SER A 45 8.54 15.16 2.40
CA SER A 45 9.26 14.84 3.64
C SER A 45 8.41 13.89 4.50
N PRO A 46 9.01 12.82 5.08
CA PRO A 46 8.30 11.99 6.05
C PRO A 46 7.83 12.85 7.22
N ALA A 47 6.55 12.75 7.57
CA ALA A 47 6.04 13.40 8.77
C ALA A 47 6.43 12.57 10.02
N PRO A 48 6.33 13.15 11.23
CA PRO A 48 6.53 12.40 12.47
C PRO A 48 5.66 11.15 12.51
N ALA A 49 6.23 10.04 12.97
CA ALA A 49 5.54 8.75 13.03
C ALA A 49 4.23 8.85 13.84
N ARG A 50 3.13 8.39 13.23
CA ARG A 50 1.82 8.24 13.84
C ARG A 50 1.39 6.77 13.77
N PRO A 51 0.45 6.33 14.63
CA PRO A 51 -0.14 5.00 14.50
C PRO A 51 -0.63 4.75 13.07
N ARG A 52 -0.19 3.65 12.47
CA ARG A 52 -0.59 3.28 11.11
C ARG A 52 -2.03 2.79 11.08
N SER A 53 -2.74 3.04 9.98
CA SER A 53 -4.08 2.47 9.76
C SER A 53 -3.98 1.15 9.00
N VAL A 54 -4.73 0.13 9.44
CA VAL A 54 -4.82 -1.17 8.77
C VAL A 54 -5.30 -1.02 7.32
N VAL A 55 -6.23 -0.08 7.07
CA VAL A 55 -6.80 0.15 5.74
C VAL A 55 -5.72 0.65 4.78
N TYR A 56 -4.86 1.56 5.25
CA TYR A 56 -3.76 2.07 4.44
C TYR A 56 -2.74 0.96 4.16
N GLN A 57 -2.31 0.23 5.20
CA GLN A 57 -1.35 -0.87 5.05
C GLN A 57 -1.87 -1.95 4.08
N ALA A 58 -3.12 -2.39 4.25
CA ALA A 58 -3.76 -3.38 3.38
C ALA A 58 -3.81 -2.95 1.92
N ARG A 59 -4.21 -1.69 1.66
CA ARG A 59 -4.25 -1.16 0.28
C ARG A 59 -2.87 -1.10 -0.33
N MET A 60 -1.84 -0.76 0.43
CA MET A 60 -0.48 -0.70 -0.09
C MET A 60 0.10 -2.10 -0.36
N VAL A 61 -0.22 -3.10 0.46
CA VAL A 61 0.06 -4.52 0.14
C VAL A 61 -0.61 -4.91 -1.17
N TRP A 62 -1.89 -4.57 -1.35
CA TRP A 62 -2.60 -4.86 -2.58
C TRP A 62 -2.00 -4.15 -3.80
N VAL A 63 -1.65 -2.85 -3.69
CA VAL A 63 -1.03 -2.07 -4.78
C VAL A 63 0.31 -2.68 -5.19
N THR A 64 1.18 -2.96 -4.22
CA THR A 64 2.50 -3.54 -4.50
C THR A 64 2.40 -4.95 -5.10
N ALA A 65 1.53 -5.82 -4.57
CA ALA A 65 1.27 -7.13 -5.15
C ALA A 65 0.70 -7.02 -6.59
N THR A 66 -0.18 -6.04 -6.84
CA THR A 66 -0.75 -5.80 -8.16
C THR A 66 0.31 -5.31 -9.15
N LEU A 67 1.18 -4.38 -8.75
CA LEU A 67 2.28 -3.90 -9.60
C LEU A 67 3.27 -5.03 -9.89
N ALA A 68 3.63 -5.85 -8.90
CA ALA A 68 4.49 -7.01 -9.10
C ALA A 68 3.91 -8.00 -10.13
N ARG A 69 2.59 -8.23 -10.09
CA ARG A 69 1.91 -9.18 -10.99
C ARG A 69 1.66 -8.62 -12.38
N CYS A 70 1.17 -7.38 -12.47
CA CYS A 70 0.70 -6.79 -13.72
C CYS A 70 1.80 -6.04 -14.47
N ARG A 71 2.83 -5.56 -13.76
CA ARG A 71 3.92 -4.74 -14.30
C ARG A 71 5.30 -5.24 -13.84
N PRO A 72 5.65 -6.51 -14.16
CA PRO A 72 6.94 -7.09 -13.82
C PRO A 72 8.12 -6.42 -14.55
N ASP A 73 7.84 -5.58 -15.55
CA ASP A 73 8.81 -4.76 -16.28
C ASP A 73 9.33 -3.56 -15.48
N LEU A 74 8.65 -3.16 -14.40
CA LEU A 74 9.10 -2.05 -13.57
C LEU A 74 10.35 -2.45 -12.76
N PRO A 75 11.39 -1.61 -12.71
CA PRO A 75 12.69 -1.95 -12.09
C PRO A 75 12.69 -1.79 -10.57
N LEU A 76 11.57 -2.10 -9.90
CA LEU A 76 11.40 -1.95 -8.46
C LEU A 76 10.94 -3.28 -7.82
N PRO A 77 11.38 -3.60 -6.60
CA PRO A 77 11.12 -4.89 -5.96
C PRO A 77 9.71 -4.96 -5.33
N PHE A 78 8.67 -4.73 -6.14
CA PHE A 78 7.28 -4.70 -5.67
C PHE A 78 6.83 -5.98 -4.98
N ALA A 79 7.31 -7.15 -5.43
CA ALA A 79 6.98 -8.43 -4.80
C ALA A 79 7.52 -8.51 -3.36
N GLU A 80 8.76 -8.07 -3.15
CA GLU A 80 9.39 -8.03 -1.83
C GLU A 80 8.67 -7.06 -0.89
N TRP A 81 8.32 -5.88 -1.40
CA TRP A 81 7.56 -4.89 -0.60
C TRP A 81 6.16 -5.38 -0.26
N ALA A 82 5.51 -6.12 -1.15
CA ALA A 82 4.21 -6.73 -0.87
C ALA A 82 4.31 -7.80 0.24
N GLU A 83 5.35 -8.64 0.19
CA GLU A 83 5.61 -9.67 1.20
C GLU A 83 5.90 -9.06 2.57
N ARG A 84 6.88 -8.16 2.65
CA ARG A 84 7.22 -7.44 3.90
C ARG A 84 6.04 -6.61 4.43
N GLY A 85 5.23 -6.06 3.53
CA GLY A 85 4.02 -5.34 3.89
C GLY A 85 2.95 -6.25 4.51
N LEU A 86 2.76 -7.45 3.95
CA LEU A 86 1.83 -8.44 4.48
C LEU A 86 2.28 -8.95 5.85
N GLU A 87 3.58 -9.19 6.03
CA GLU A 87 4.17 -9.55 7.32
C GLU A 87 3.92 -8.47 8.38
N ALA A 88 4.18 -7.21 8.04
CA ALA A 88 3.93 -6.09 8.94
C ALA A 88 2.44 -5.95 9.27
N LEU A 89 1.55 -6.09 8.27
CA LEU A 89 0.10 -6.03 8.48
C LEU A 89 -0.37 -7.10 9.47
N LYS A 90 0.08 -8.35 9.30
CA LYS A 90 -0.27 -9.44 10.21
C LYS A 90 0.25 -9.19 11.63
N ARG A 91 1.52 -8.79 11.74
CA ARG A 91 2.18 -8.53 13.02
C ARG A 91 1.54 -7.40 13.81
N ASP A 92 1.19 -6.31 13.13
CA ASP A 92 0.85 -5.05 13.79
C ASP A 92 -0.67 -4.87 13.99
N PHE A 93 -1.51 -5.62 13.26
CA PHE A 93 -2.96 -5.41 13.27
C PHE A 93 -3.81 -6.63 13.64
N VAL A 94 -3.32 -7.86 13.48
CA VAL A 94 -4.09 -9.05 13.86
C VAL A 94 -3.97 -9.26 15.37
N ILE A 95 -5.12 -9.22 16.05
CA ILE A 95 -5.20 -9.35 17.52
C ILE A 95 -5.52 -10.80 17.92
N ASP A 96 -6.43 -11.43 17.18
CA ASP A 96 -6.90 -12.81 17.38
C ASP A 96 -7.43 -13.37 16.04
N ASP A 97 -7.91 -14.62 16.02
CA ASP A 97 -8.38 -15.32 14.81
C ASP A 97 -9.43 -14.52 14.01
N GLY A 98 -8.96 -13.81 12.99
CA GLY A 98 -9.76 -12.94 12.12
C GLY A 98 -10.12 -11.56 12.70
N VAL A 99 -9.67 -11.23 13.92
CA VAL A 99 -9.93 -9.92 14.55
C VAL A 99 -8.74 -8.99 14.29
N VAL A 100 -9.03 -7.83 13.70
CA VAL A 100 -8.02 -6.81 13.39
C VAL A 100 -8.34 -5.47 14.06
N CYS A 101 -7.32 -4.80 14.63
CA CYS A 101 -7.47 -3.39 15.02
C CYS A 101 -7.45 -2.50 13.79
N PHE A 102 -8.12 -1.35 13.91
CA PHE A 102 -8.10 -0.33 12.87
C PHE A 102 -6.81 0.49 12.90
N TRP A 103 -6.35 0.86 14.09
CA TRP A 103 -5.11 1.58 14.31
C TRP A 103 -4.09 0.70 15.00
N GLU A 104 -2.85 0.82 14.56
CA GLU A 104 -1.69 0.18 15.17
C GLU A 104 -1.66 0.45 16.68
N GLY A 105 -1.60 -0.62 17.47
CA GLY A 105 -1.55 -0.54 18.93
C GLY A 105 -2.87 -0.25 19.66
N ARG A 106 -4.02 -0.17 18.96
CA ARG A 106 -5.35 0.06 19.56
C ARG A 106 -6.26 -1.15 19.42
N THR A 107 -6.19 -2.07 20.37
CA THR A 107 -6.92 -3.35 20.33
C THR A 107 -8.41 -3.23 20.66
N ASP A 108 -8.86 -2.09 21.15
CA ASP A 108 -10.26 -1.76 21.47
C ASP A 108 -11.04 -1.19 20.27
N GLU A 109 -10.35 -0.85 19.18
CA GLU A 109 -10.93 -0.31 17.95
C GLU A 109 -10.96 -1.37 16.83
N THR A 110 -11.90 -2.31 16.90
CA THR A 110 -12.13 -3.32 15.85
C THR A 110 -13.34 -2.94 14.99
N HIS A 111 -13.15 -2.84 13.69
CA HIS A 111 -14.22 -2.50 12.74
C HIS A 111 -14.34 -3.56 11.64
N LEU A 112 -15.56 -3.95 11.28
CA LEU A 112 -15.79 -4.84 10.12
C LEU A 112 -15.15 -4.31 8.83
N TYR A 113 -15.08 -2.98 8.69
CA TYR A 113 -14.39 -2.34 7.58
C TYR A 113 -12.89 -2.66 7.56
N ALA A 114 -12.23 -2.70 8.72
CA ALA A 114 -10.82 -3.07 8.82
C ALA A 114 -10.61 -4.54 8.39
N THR A 115 -11.46 -5.45 8.86
CA THR A 115 -11.41 -6.87 8.50
C THR A 115 -11.52 -7.08 6.99
N ALA A 116 -12.43 -6.37 6.32
CA ALA A 116 -12.65 -6.51 4.88
C ALA A 116 -11.45 -6.11 3.99
N PHE A 117 -10.48 -5.37 4.53
CA PHE A 117 -9.24 -5.05 3.82
C PHE A 117 -8.06 -5.92 4.26
N ALA A 118 -8.07 -6.40 5.50
CA ALA A 118 -6.96 -7.16 6.07
C ALA A 118 -7.00 -8.66 5.75
N LEU A 119 -8.18 -9.22 5.45
CA LEU A 119 -8.42 -10.63 5.09
C LEU A 119 -8.88 -10.73 3.63
#